data_AF-A0A6I5CK35-F1
#
_entry.id   AF-A0A6I5CK35-F1
#
_cell.length_a   1.000
_cell.length_b   1.000
_cell.length_c   1.000
_cell.angle_alpha   90.00
_cell.angle_beta   90.00
_cell.angle_gamma   90.00
#
_symmetry.space_group_name_H-M   'P 1'
#
loop_
_entity.id
_entity.type
_entity.pdbx_description
1 polymer ?
#
loop_
_entity_poly.entity_id
_entity_poly.type
_entity_poly.pdbx_seq_one_letter_code
_entity_poly.pdbx_strand_id
1 'polypeptide(L)'
;EVEDYHRRLDSALTDLVSGFDALVIVGGSGPIVDLANNERLHEVVLGFVAADKPILAECYGVAVLAFARDLESRTSLLWGKHVTGHPKEYDYKDGTGF
;
A
#
# COMPACT_ATOMS: atom_id res chain seq x y z
N GLU A 1 -17.47 -12.64 12.78
CA GLU A 1 -16.06 -12.18 12.66
C GLU A 1 -15.78 -11.50 11.32
N VAL A 2 -15.71 -12.22 10.18
CA VAL A 2 -15.49 -11.59 8.85
C VAL A 2 -16.66 -10.68 8.42
N GLU A 3 -17.90 -11.09 8.66
CA GLU A 3 -19.07 -10.27 8.34
C GLU A 3 -19.10 -8.98 9.18
N ASP A 4 -18.78 -9.08 10.47
CA ASP A 4 -18.72 -7.92 11.37
C ASP A 4 -17.58 -6.96 11.00
N TYR A 5 -16.47 -7.52 10.47
CA TYR A 5 -15.37 -6.75 9.92
C TYR A 5 -15.84 -5.87 8.75
N HIS A 6 -16.42 -6.47 7.71
CA HIS A 6 -16.90 -5.72 6.55
C HIS A 6 -18.03 -4.75 6.91
N ARG A 7 -18.90 -5.09 7.86
CA ARG A 7 -19.96 -4.18 8.33
C ARG A 7 -19.39 -2.88 8.93
N ARG A 8 -18.20 -2.95 9.53
CA ARG A 8 -17.52 -1.80 10.15
C ARG A 8 -16.52 -1.12 9.24
N LEU A 9 -16.11 -1.76 8.15
CA LEU A 9 -15.04 -1.30 7.28
C LEU A 9 -15.34 0.08 6.71
N ASP A 10 -16.52 0.29 6.14
CA ASP A 10 -16.91 1.56 5.50
C ASP A 10 -16.82 2.75 6.46
N SER A 11 -17.35 2.58 7.68
CA SER A 11 -17.29 3.61 8.73
C SER A 11 -15.85 3.89 9.14
N ALA A 12 -15.05 2.85 9.35
CA ALA A 12 -13.65 3.00 9.75
C ALA A 12 -12.80 3.65 8.66
N LEU A 13 -13.02 3.31 7.39
CA LEU A 13 -12.34 3.93 6.26
C LEU A 13 -12.77 5.38 6.08
N THR A 14 -14.06 5.70 6.25
CA THR A 14 -14.55 7.08 6.19
C THR A 14 -13.90 7.96 7.25
N ASP A 15 -13.85 7.48 8.51
CA ASP A 15 -13.20 8.19 9.61
C ASP A 15 -11.70 8.36 9.37
N LEU A 16 -11.01 7.28 8.96
CA LEU A 16 -9.58 7.32 8.68
C LEU A 16 -9.26 8.28 7.54
N VAL A 17 -9.91 8.11 6.38
CA VAL A 17 -9.63 8.93 5.20
C VAL A 17 -9.98 10.38 5.46
N SER A 18 -11.06 10.71 6.18
CA SER A 18 -11.39 12.10 6.50
C SER A 18 -10.39 12.76 7.46
N GLY A 19 -9.73 11.99 8.32
CA GLY A 19 -8.76 12.48 9.31
C GLY A 19 -7.35 12.74 8.80
N PHE A 20 -6.98 12.27 7.60
CA PHE A 20 -5.62 12.39 7.07
C PHE A 20 -5.59 12.93 5.64
N ASP A 21 -4.62 13.78 5.32
CA ASP A 21 -4.45 14.35 3.98
C ASP A 21 -3.82 13.35 2.99
N ALA A 22 -3.04 12.39 3.48
CA ALA A 22 -2.31 11.40 2.67
C ALA A 22 -1.99 10.13 3.46
N LEU A 23 -1.64 9.05 2.75
CA LEU A 23 -1.13 7.80 3.31
C LEU A 23 0.36 7.66 3.02
N VAL A 24 1.16 7.34 4.05
CA VAL A 24 2.59 7.03 3.92
C VAL A 24 2.86 5.62 4.41
N ILE A 25 3.39 4.77 3.53
CA ILE A 25 3.84 3.41 3.84
C ILE A 25 5.37 3.43 3.95
N VAL A 26 5.85 3.28 5.19
CA VAL A 26 7.27 3.23 5.50
C VAL A 26 7.88 1.92 4.97
N GLY A 27 9.13 1.99 4.50
CA GLY A 27 9.84 0.87 3.89
C GLY A 27 10.50 -0.11 4.86
N GLY A 28 11.68 -0.61 4.46
CA GLY A 28 12.38 -1.73 5.11
C GLY A 28 12.09 -3.06 4.43
N SER A 29 12.89 -4.11 4.67
CA SER A 29 12.71 -5.41 3.98
C SER A 29 11.43 -6.15 4.38
N GLY A 30 10.87 -5.84 5.55
CA GLY A 30 9.63 -6.41 6.08
C GLY A 30 8.44 -6.36 5.13
N PRO A 31 8.09 -5.19 4.54
CA PRO A 31 6.96 -5.02 3.63
C PRO A 31 6.77 -6.06 2.53
N ILE A 32 7.85 -6.66 1.99
CA ILE A 32 7.72 -7.73 0.98
C ILE A 32 7.08 -9.00 1.58
N VAL A 33 7.28 -9.22 2.87
CA VAL A 33 6.85 -10.41 3.62
C VAL A 33 5.46 -10.23 4.21
N ASP A 34 5.19 -9.11 4.89
CA ASP A 34 3.98 -8.94 5.70
C ASP A 34 2.97 -7.95 5.11
N LEU A 35 3.42 -6.85 4.51
CA LEU A 35 2.52 -5.79 4.02
C LEU A 35 2.00 -6.04 2.60
N ALA A 36 2.81 -6.61 1.71
CA ALA A 36 2.48 -6.72 0.27
C ALA A 36 1.22 -7.54 -0.05
N ASN A 37 0.81 -8.44 0.85
CA ASN A 37 -0.42 -9.22 0.72
C ASN A 37 -1.37 -9.03 1.91
N ASN A 38 -1.23 -7.92 2.64
CA ASN A 38 -2.10 -7.62 3.77
C ASN A 38 -3.41 -7.00 3.25
N GLU A 39 -4.47 -7.81 3.25
CA GLU A 39 -5.81 -7.41 2.79
C GLU A 39 -6.31 -6.13 3.48
N ARG A 40 -6.15 -6.03 4.80
CA ARG A 40 -6.61 -4.86 5.56
C ARG A 40 -5.87 -3.59 5.18
N LEU A 41 -4.57 -3.70 4.89
CA LEU A 41 -3.79 -2.58 4.39
C LEU A 41 -4.21 -2.22 2.96
N HIS A 42 -4.50 -3.19 2.11
CA HIS A 42 -5.00 -2.94 0.75
C HIS A 42 -6.35 -2.20 0.77
N GLU A 43 -7.25 -2.53 1.70
CA GLU A 43 -8.51 -1.78 1.88
C GLU A 43 -8.27 -0.33 2.27
N VAL A 44 -7.30 -0.06 3.16
CA VAL A 44 -6.89 1.32 3.47
C VAL A 44 -6.33 2.01 2.23
N VAL A 45 -5.42 1.38 1.49
CA VAL A 45 -4.86 1.93 0.24
C VAL A 45 -5.98 2.26 -0.75
N LEU A 46 -6.92 1.35 -0.98
CA LEU A 46 -8.05 1.56 -1.89
C LEU A 46 -8.99 2.65 -1.39
N GLY A 47 -9.18 2.79 -0.08
CA GLY A 47 -9.94 3.90 0.52
C GLY A 47 -9.34 5.27 0.20
N PHE A 48 -8.01 5.41 0.31
CA PHE A 48 -7.32 6.66 -0.07
C PHE A 48 -7.35 6.90 -1.58
N VAL A 49 -7.25 5.85 -2.41
CA VAL A 49 -7.42 5.96 -3.87
C VAL A 49 -8.83 6.45 -4.23
N ALA A 50 -9.87 5.88 -3.61
CA ALA A 50 -11.26 6.24 -3.87
C ALA A 50 -11.58 7.69 -3.47
N ALA A 51 -10.87 8.21 -2.46
CA ALA A 51 -10.98 9.59 -2.02
C ALA A 51 -10.07 10.57 -2.77
N ASP A 52 -9.37 10.12 -3.82
CA ASP A 52 -8.43 10.92 -4.61
C ASP A 52 -7.33 11.57 -3.75
N LYS A 53 -6.86 10.85 -2.72
CA LYS A 53 -5.82 11.34 -1.80
C LYS A 53 -4.44 10.78 -2.16
N PRO A 54 -3.37 11.57 -1.96
CA PRO A 54 -2.00 11.12 -2.22
C PRO A 54 -1.61 9.89 -1.38
N ILE A 55 -0.85 9.00 -2.01
CA ILE A 55 -0.26 7.83 -1.36
C ILE A 55 1.23 7.78 -1.70
N LEU A 56 2.08 7.67 -0.69
CA LEU A 56 3.51 7.48 -0.82
C LEU A 56 3.90 6.13 -0.20
N ALA A 57 4.74 5.38 -0.90
CA ALA A 57 5.31 4.15 -0.40
C ALA A 57 6.82 4.17 -0.60
N GLU A 58 7.56 4.09 0.51
CA GLU A 58 9.00 4.24 0.52
C GLU A 58 9.70 2.88 0.34
N CYS A 59 10.77 2.84 -0.45
CA CYS A 59 11.67 1.69 -0.53
C CYS A 59 10.90 0.41 -0.93
N TYR A 60 10.84 -0.60 -0.07
CA TYR A 60 10.08 -1.83 -0.27
C TYR A 60 8.59 -1.72 0.03
N GLY A 61 8.15 -0.64 0.69
CA GLY A 61 6.73 -0.34 0.87
C GLY A 61 5.97 -0.27 -0.46
N VAL A 62 6.67 0.03 -1.57
CA VAL A 62 6.11 0.02 -2.93
C VAL A 62 5.47 -1.33 -3.30
N ALA A 63 5.90 -2.43 -2.68
CA ALA A 63 5.29 -3.74 -2.89
C ALA A 63 3.79 -3.73 -2.57
N VAL A 64 3.36 -3.00 -1.53
CA VAL A 64 1.94 -2.85 -1.20
C VAL A 64 1.15 -2.27 -2.37
N LEU A 65 1.67 -1.22 -3.01
CA LEU A 65 0.98 -0.58 -4.15
C LEU A 65 1.03 -1.44 -5.42
N ALA A 66 2.09 -2.23 -5.60
CA ALA A 66 2.22 -3.15 -6.72
C ALA A 66 1.14 -4.24 -6.69
N PHE A 67 0.84 -4.75 -5.48
CA PHE A 67 -0.16 -5.81 -5.28
C PHE A 67 -1.57 -5.28 -5.05
N ALA A 68 -1.73 -4.07 -4.50
CA ALA A 68 -3.03 -3.44 -4.35
C ALA A 68 -3.71 -3.25 -5.72
N ARG A 69 -4.98 -3.66 -5.78
CA ARG A 69 -5.81 -3.66 -6.98
C ARG A 69 -7.26 -3.75 -6.56
N ASP A 70 -8.12 -3.07 -7.29
CA ASP A 70 -9.55 -3.32 -7.22
C ASP A 70 -9.86 -4.76 -7.68
N LEU A 71 -10.83 -5.41 -7.05
CA LEU A 71 -11.13 -6.84 -7.28
C LEU A 71 -11.83 -7.10 -8.61
N GLU A 72 -12.51 -6.10 -9.15
CA GLU A 72 -13.21 -6.19 -10.43
C GLU A 72 -12.22 -6.05 -11.60
N SER A 73 -11.44 -4.97 -11.61
CA SER A 73 -10.46 -4.69 -12.67
C SER A 73 -9.19 -5.55 -12.57
N ARG A 74 -8.84 -6.00 -11.35
CA ARG A 74 -7.62 -6.77 -11.01
C ARG A 74 -6.32 -6.14 -11.51
N THR A 75 -6.37 -4.87 -11.88
CA THR A 75 -5.24 -4.14 -12.43
C THR A 75 -4.47 -3.51 -11.28
N SER A 76 -3.15 -3.72 -11.25
CA SER A 76 -2.29 -3.10 -10.25
C SER A 76 -2.48 -1.59 -10.25
N LEU A 77 -2.50 -0.97 -9.07
CA LEU A 77 -2.54 0.49 -8.95
C LEU A 77 -1.36 1.17 -9.65
N LEU A 78 -0.26 0.46 -9.87
CA LEU A 78 0.92 0.99 -10.55
C LEU A 78 0.86 0.87 -12.08
N TRP A 79 -0.18 0.23 -12.64
CA TRP A 79 -0.31 0.06 -14.08
C TRP A 79 -0.34 1.39 -14.82
N GLY A 80 0.57 1.55 -15.80
CA GLY A 80 0.71 2.77 -16.58
C GLY A 80 1.29 3.96 -15.82
N LYS A 81 1.77 3.79 -14.58
CA LYS A 81 2.39 4.85 -13.78
C LYS A 81 3.91 4.76 -13.81
N HIS A 82 4.57 5.91 -13.70
CA HIS A 82 6.00 5.99 -13.42
C HIS A 82 6.22 6.01 -11.91
N VAL A 83 6.93 5.01 -11.40
CA VAL A 83 7.16 4.79 -9.97
C VAL A 83 8.60 4.33 -9.73
N THR A 84 9.07 4.55 -8.50
CA THR A 84 10.37 4.07 -8.03
C THR A 84 10.20 3.33 -6.70
N GLY A 85 11.24 2.62 -6.28
CA GLY A 85 11.28 1.85 -5.05
C GLY A 85 12.72 1.42 -4.73
N HIS A 86 12.88 0.47 -3.82
CA HIS A 86 14.21 -0.07 -3.53
C HIS A 86 14.79 -0.78 -4.77
N PRO A 87 16.02 -0.45 -5.21
CA PRO A 87 16.64 -1.12 -6.33
C PRO A 87 17.21 -2.48 -5.91
N LYS A 88 16.95 -3.52 -6.70
CA LYS A 88 17.50 -4.87 -6.51
C LYS A 88 19.03 -4.90 -6.29
N GLU A 89 19.75 -3.94 -6.87
CA GLU A 89 21.21 -3.84 -6.73
C GLU A 89 21.67 -3.66 -5.28
N TYR A 90 20.87 -3.02 -4.42
CA TYR A 90 21.25 -2.67 -3.06
C TYR A 90 21.05 -3.83 -2.06
N ASP A 91 20.36 -4.90 -2.44
CA ASP A 91 20.18 -6.10 -1.61
C ASP A 91 21.43 -6.97 -1.52
N TYR A 92 22.26 -6.96 -2.57
CA TYR A 92 23.28 -7.98 -2.80
C TYR A 92 24.70 -7.41 -2.83
N LYS A 93 24.85 -6.13 -2.48
CA LYS A 93 26.15 -5.48 -2.35
C LYS A 93 26.42 -5.17 -0.89
N ASP A 94 27.41 -5.84 -0.33
CA ASP A 94 27.98 -5.46 0.97
C ASP A 94 28.53 -4.02 0.87
N GLY A 95 28.15 -3.16 1.81
CA GLY A 95 28.67 -1.78 1.91
C GLY A 95 27.90 -0.70 1.14
N THR A 96 26.68 -0.94 0.68
CA THR A 96 25.77 0.10 0.14
C THR A 96 24.73 0.58 1.15
N GLY A 97 24.84 0.17 2.42
CA GLY A 97 24.17 0.87 3.51
C GLY A 97 24.77 2.26 3.64
N PHE A 98 23.92 3.27 3.81
CA PHE A 98 24.29 4.66 4.13
C PHE A 98 25.47 4.78 5.10
#